data_AF-A0A442JMR9-F1
#
_entry.id   AF-A0A442JMR9-F1
#
_cell.length_a   1.000
_cell.length_b   1.000
_cell.length_c   1.000
_cell.angle_alpha   90.00
_cell.angle_beta   90.00
_cell.angle_gamma   90.00
#
_symmetry.space_group_name_H-M   'P 1'
#
loop_
_entity.id
_entity.type
_entity.pdbx_description
1 polymer ?
#
loop_
_entity_poly.entity_id
_entity_poly.type
_entity_poly.pdbx_seq_one_letter_code
_entity_poly.pdbx_strand_id
1 'polypeptide(L)' 'MNALAYTYRWDRHGRKGQPCTVTARSKPGAASFALPGFGRPKPARFNSIRVEFANGFAMVTSGNAIRKAKP' A
#
# COMPACT_ATOMS: atom_id res chain seq x y z
N MET A 1 20.45 1.92 5.83
CA MET A 1 19.83 0.58 5.67
C MET A 1 18.34 0.71 6.00
N ASN A 2 17.47 0.60 4.99
CA ASN A 2 16.04 0.81 5.17
C ASN A 2 15.45 -0.44 5.84
N ALA A 3 14.97 -0.32 7.09
CA ALA A 3 14.49 -1.47 7.85
C ALA A 3 13.31 -2.15 7.13
N LEU A 4 13.42 -3.46 6.87
CA LEU A 4 12.38 -4.26 6.23
C LEU A 4 11.23 -4.52 7.21
N ALA A 5 10.43 -3.48 7.47
CA ALA A 5 9.40 -3.46 8.49
C ALA A 5 8.14 -4.29 8.13
N TYR A 6 8.04 -4.79 6.91
CA TYR A 6 6.85 -5.48 6.42
C TYR A 6 7.19 -6.84 5.80
N THR A 7 6.24 -7.76 5.85
CA THR A 7 6.26 -9.03 5.13
C THR A 7 5.21 -9.00 4.02
N TYR A 8 5.62 -9.31 2.78
CA TYR A 8 4.72 -9.42 1.65
C TYR A 8 3.91 -10.72 1.72
N ARG A 9 2.60 -10.69 1.48
CA ARG A 9 1.71 -11.85 1.73
C ARG A 9 0.95 -12.37 0.51
N TRP A 10 1.01 -11.66 -0.62
CA TRP A 10 0.36 -12.12 -1.84
C TRP A 10 1.26 -13.04 -2.65
N ASP A 11 0.64 -13.96 -3.38
CA ASP A 11 1.33 -14.74 -4.38
C ASP A 11 1.38 -13.97 -5.70
N ARG A 12 2.35 -13.06 -5.80
CA ARG A 12 2.66 -12.31 -7.01
C ARG A 12 4.17 -12.25 -7.15
N HIS A 13 4.67 -12.54 -8.36
CA HIS A 13 6.10 -12.57 -8.68
C HIS A 13 6.94 -13.53 -7.78
N GLY A 14 6.30 -14.54 -7.17
CA GLY A 14 6.97 -15.50 -6.28
C GLY A 14 7.58 -14.89 -5.01
N ARG A 15 7.06 -13.75 -4.54
CA ARG A 15 7.63 -12.99 -3.40
C ARG A 15 6.90 -13.17 -2.07
N LYS A 16 5.95 -14.09 -1.98
CA LYS A 16 5.17 -14.32 -0.76
C LYS A 16 6.10 -14.69 0.40
N GLY A 17 5.89 -14.08 1.56
CA GLY A 17 6.69 -14.26 2.76
C GLY A 17 7.97 -13.43 2.81
N GLN A 18 8.36 -12.75 1.73
CA GLN A 18 9.59 -11.97 1.73
C GLN A 18 9.45 -10.65 2.52
N PRO A 19 10.50 -10.24 3.24
CA PRO A 19 10.55 -8.96 3.91
C PRO A 19 10.69 -7.82 2.87
N CYS A 20 9.99 -6.71 3.10
CA CYS A 20 9.99 -5.54 2.24
C CYS A 20 9.85 -4.23 3.03
N THR A 21 10.26 -3.13 2.40
CA THR A 21 10.02 -1.76 2.86
C THR A 21 8.90 -1.13 2.05
N VAL A 22 8.18 -0.18 2.63
CA VAL A 22 7.24 0.67 1.89
C VAL A 22 7.94 2.00 1.62
N THR A 23 8.20 2.30 0.35
CA THR A 23 8.89 3.53 -0.06
C THR A 23 7.94 4.63 -0.50
N ALA A 24 6.69 4.29 -0.87
CA ALA A 24 5.64 5.27 -1.12
C ALA A 24 4.25 4.73 -0.75
N ARG A 25 3.34 5.62 -0.33
CA ARG A 25 1.95 5.28 -0.02
C ARG A 25 1.02 6.34 -0.59
N SER A 26 -0.02 5.90 -1.30
CA SER A 26 -1.07 6.78 -1.78
C SER A 26 -1.83 7.42 -0.61
N LYS A 27 -2.14 8.71 -0.75
CA LYS A 27 -2.92 9.48 0.23
C LYS A 27 -4.36 9.58 -0.26
N PRO A 28 -5.35 9.67 0.66
CA PRO A 28 -6.72 9.95 0.28
C PRO A 28 -6.77 11.27 -0.51
N GLY A 29 -7.46 11.24 -1.64
CA GLY A 29 -7.80 12.46 -2.38
C GLY A 29 -9.00 13.17 -1.73
N ALA A 30 -9.21 14.43 -2.10
CA ALA A 30 -10.46 15.11 -1.78
C ALA A 30 -11.67 14.28 -2.27
N ALA A 31 -12.79 14.39 -1.57
CA ALA A 31 -14.03 13.80 -2.04
C ALA A 31 -14.44 14.44 -3.38
N SER A 32 -15.13 13.67 -4.22
CA SER A 32 -15.88 14.24 -5.34
C SER A 32 -16.88 15.28 -4.83
N PHE A 33 -17.34 16.16 -5.72
CA PHE A 33 -18.18 17.30 -5.37
C PHE A 33 -19.44 16.90 -4.57
N ALA A 34 -19.88 17.79 -3.68
CA ALA A 34 -21.08 17.60 -2.87
C ALA A 34 -22.33 17.97 -3.68
N LEU A 35 -23.24 17.03 -3.89
CA LEU A 35 -24.58 17.30 -4.42
C LEU A 35 -25.50 17.73 -3.27
N PRO A 36 -26.10 18.94 -3.32
CA PRO A 36 -27.08 19.35 -2.32
C PRO A 36 -28.25 18.33 -2.26
N GLY A 37 -28.53 17.83 -1.06
CA GLY A 37 -29.60 16.86 -0.83
C GLY A 37 -29.29 15.41 -1.22
N PHE A 38 -28.11 15.10 -1.78
CA PHE A 38 -27.77 13.74 -2.20
C PHE A 38 -26.46 13.22 -1.60
N GLY A 39 -26.59 12.34 -0.61
CA GLY A 39 -25.47 11.63 0.00
C GLY A 39 -24.47 12.52 0.74
N ARG A 40 -23.34 11.92 1.14
CA ARG A 40 -22.19 12.64 1.73
C ARG A 40 -20.98 12.48 0.81
N PRO A 41 -20.19 13.55 0.59
CA PRO A 41 -18.94 13.44 -0.16
C PRO A 41 -18.03 12.40 0.50
N LYS A 42 -17.54 11.43 -0.27
CA LYS A 42 -16.62 10.41 0.22
C LYS A 42 -15.24 10.61 -0.41
N PRO A 43 -14.18 10.79 0.40
CA PRO A 43 -12.81 10.88 -0.10
C PRO A 43 -12.42 9.66 -0.92
N ALA A 44 -11.71 9.88 -2.03
CA ALA A 44 -11.13 8.79 -2.80
C ALA A 44 -10.04 8.09 -1.96
N ARG A 45 -10.33 6.88 -1.48
CA ARG A 45 -9.37 6.06 -0.73
C ARG A 45 -8.57 5.19 -1.69
N PHE A 46 -7.36 5.64 -2.02
CA PHE A 46 -6.38 4.81 -2.71
C PHE A 46 -5.62 3.93 -1.70
N ASN A 47 -5.45 2.66 -2.04
CA ASN A 47 -4.71 1.69 -1.23
C ASN A 47 -3.40 1.26 -1.91
N SER A 48 -2.94 1.99 -2.91
CA SER A 48 -1.72 1.64 -3.63
C SER A 48 -0.49 2.05 -2.82
N ILE A 49 0.51 1.19 -2.77
CA ILE A 49 1.81 1.40 -2.12
C ILE A 49 2.93 0.96 -3.06
N ARG A 50 4.09 1.60 -2.97
CA ARG A 50 5.34 1.11 -3.55
C ARG A 50 6.10 0.34 -2.49
N VAL A 51 6.45 -0.91 -2.81
CA VAL A 51 7.29 -1.75 -1.96
C VAL A 51 8.63 -2.00 -2.63
N GLU A 52 9.67 -2.12 -1.80
CA GLU A 52 11.02 -2.48 -2.22
C GLU A 52 11.55 -3.63 -1.37
N PHE A 53 12.10 -4.64 -2.03
CA PHE A 53 12.63 -5.85 -1.42
C PHE A 53 14.15 -5.76 -1.25
N ALA A 54 14.72 -6.66 -0.44
CA ALA A 54 16.17 -6.68 -0.16
C ALA A 54 17.06 -6.81 -1.40
N ASN A 55 16.54 -7.41 -2.48
CA ASN A 55 17.25 -7.56 -3.75
C ASN A 55 17.11 -6.35 -4.71
N GLY A 56 16.61 -5.21 -4.24
CA GLY A 56 16.42 -4.00 -5.05
C GLY A 56 15.20 -4.05 -5.98
N PHE A 57 14.46 -5.16 -6.03
CA PHE A 57 13.22 -5.22 -6.78
C PHE A 57 12.18 -4.29 -6.14
N ALA A 58 11.56 -3.44 -6.94
CA ALA A 58 10.49 -2.55 -6.50
C ALA A 58 9.24 -2.73 -7.34
N MET A 59 8.07 -2.61 -6.71
CA MET A 59 6.79 -2.66 -7.41
C MET A 59 5.70 -1.86 -6.72
N VAL A 60 4.65 -1.51 -7.46
CA VAL A 60 3.42 -0.97 -6.89
C VAL A 60 2.42 -2.10 -6.66
N THR A 61 1.87 -2.16 -5.46
CA THR A 61 0.90 -3.18 -5.03
C THR A 61 -0.12 -2.55 -4.08
N SER A 62 -1.12 -3.33 -3.66
CA SER A 62 -2.11 -2.88 -2.67
C SER A 62 -1.52 -2.91 -1.26
N GLY A 63 -1.89 -2.00 -0.37
CA GLY A 63 -1.49 -1.97 1.03
C GLY A 63 -1.97 -3.20 1.81
N ASN A 64 -2.98 -3.90 1.29
CA ASN A 64 -3.44 -5.18 1.83
C ASN A 64 -2.43 -6.31 1.57
N ALA A 65 -1.47 -6.09 0.67
CA ALA A 65 -0.44 -7.05 0.28
C ALA A 65 0.68 -7.24 1.31
N ILE A 66 0.69 -6.41 2.35
CA ILE A 66 1.76 -6.38 3.34
C ILE A 66 1.19 -6.56 4.74
N ARG A 67 2.01 -7.08 5.64
CA ARG A 67 1.74 -7.13 7.07
C ARG A 67 2.95 -6.55 7.79
N LYS A 68 2.75 -5.77 8.86
CA LYS A 68 3.88 -5.38 9.72
C LYS A 68 4.56 -6.64 10.24
N ALA A 69 5.88 -6.68 10.17
CA ALA A 69 6.65 -7.71 10.87
C ALA A 69 6.33 -7.60 12.37
N LYS A 70 6.15 -8.74 13.05
CA LYS A 70 6.07 -8.72 14.51
C LYS A 70 7.44 -8.28 15.06
N PRO A 71 7.48 -7.51 16.16
CA PRO A 71 8.73 -7.28 16.88
C PRO A 71 9.35 -8.60 17.35
#